data_AF-A0A954GTZ0-F1
#
_entry.id   AF-A0A954GTZ0-F1
#
_cell.length_a   1.000
_cell.length_b   1.000
_cell.length_c   1.000
_cell.angle_alpha   90.00
_cell.angle_beta   90.00
_cell.angle_gamma   90.00
#
_symmetry.space_group_name_H-M   'P 1'
#
loop_
_entity.id
_entity.type
_entity.pdbx_description
1 polymer ?
#
loop_
_entity_poly.entity_id
_entity_poly.type
_entity_poly.pdbx_seq_one_letter_code
_entity_poly.pdbx_strand_id
1 'polypeptide(L)'
;MQAVFSGVEHGDRALPQPERQDNELTELDIQIEKLQYLLHRFLPHSGDGKLRPAVNAVRNYEDFPPVEAKVVRFTILGTNSSQPCLDELVLLAGATQVGLREQGAIARCSSALPGYEIHKLEHIHDGKLGNSHSWISNEAGAGWVEIELPEPALIDRIIWQRDGEGRYSDRLATKYRIEVTDASGEQHVVASSDDREPYTDGKPNEPEYDFSSLPKEEAERGKALLKKLHALQEEREARSTPPMVYAGTFKQPGVSHRLFRGDPMAKREEVSPNSIEFFGGLELTNATPEQQRRIAFANWIADPENPLTARVIVNRLWQFHFGTGIVDTPSDFGHNGTPPSHPELLDWLAGDLIANNWSLKHIHRQILLS
;
A
#
# COMPACT_ATOMS: atom_id res chain seq x y z
N MET A 1 -23.49 10.67 -26.29
CA MET A 1 -22.09 10.96 -25.91
C MET A 1 -21.90 11.46 -24.49
N GLN A 2 -22.69 12.43 -23.99
CA GLN A 2 -22.53 12.93 -22.61
C GLN A 2 -22.51 11.83 -21.54
N ALA A 3 -23.37 10.80 -21.67
CA ALA A 3 -23.44 9.67 -20.73
C ALA A 3 -22.17 8.79 -20.68
N VAL A 4 -21.39 8.74 -21.76
CA VAL A 4 -20.09 8.04 -21.82
C VAL A 4 -19.03 8.80 -21.04
N PHE A 5 -19.07 10.13 -21.09
CA PHE A 5 -18.05 11.02 -20.55
C PHE A 5 -18.47 11.72 -19.24
N SER A 6 -19.61 11.38 -18.66
CA SER A 6 -20.00 11.87 -17.34
C SER A 6 -19.19 11.18 -16.25
N GLY A 7 -19.03 11.82 -15.09
CA GLY A 7 -18.35 11.22 -13.94
C GLY A 7 -16.88 11.58 -13.78
N VAL A 8 -16.40 12.64 -14.46
CA VAL A 8 -15.09 13.24 -14.17
C VAL A 8 -15.26 14.42 -13.23
N GLU A 9 -14.60 14.34 -12.09
CA GLU A 9 -14.38 15.43 -11.14
C GLU A 9 -12.90 15.82 -11.19
N HIS A 10 -12.53 17.02 -10.74
CA HIS A 10 -11.11 17.42 -10.64
C HIS A 10 -10.77 17.69 -9.19
N GLY A 11 -9.59 17.24 -8.76
CA GLY A 11 -9.12 17.45 -7.40
C GLY A 11 -7.69 16.98 -7.19
N ASP A 12 -7.19 17.20 -5.99
CA ASP A 12 -5.88 16.74 -5.58
C ASP A 12 -5.87 15.22 -5.45
N ARG A 13 -4.90 14.58 -6.09
CA ARG A 13 -4.70 13.13 -6.04
C ARG A 13 -3.21 12.81 -5.96
N ALA A 14 -2.88 11.85 -5.11
CA ALA A 14 -1.55 11.26 -5.06
C ALA A 14 -1.26 10.50 -6.36
N LEU A 15 -0.10 10.77 -6.97
CA LEU A 15 0.38 9.91 -8.05
C LEU A 15 0.68 8.50 -7.49
N PRO A 16 0.41 7.44 -8.26
CA PRO A 16 0.85 6.10 -7.90
C PRO A 16 2.36 6.08 -7.67
N GLN A 17 2.80 5.45 -6.60
CA GLN A 17 4.23 5.26 -6.36
C GLN A 17 4.79 4.25 -7.37
N PRO A 18 5.93 4.54 -8.02
CA PRO A 18 6.60 3.56 -8.88
C PRO A 18 7.19 2.43 -8.04
N GLU A 19 7.19 1.19 -8.54
CA GLU A 19 7.78 0.02 -7.86
C GLU A 19 9.24 0.23 -7.39
N ARG A 20 10.01 1.04 -8.13
CA ARG A 20 11.38 1.40 -7.74
C ARG A 20 11.42 2.11 -6.39
N GLN A 21 10.47 3.00 -6.12
CA GLN A 21 10.39 3.76 -4.89
C GLN A 21 10.02 2.85 -3.71
N ASP A 22 9.15 1.86 -3.93
CA ASP A 22 8.80 0.85 -2.92
C ASP A 22 10.03 0.02 -2.49
N ASN A 23 10.87 -0.36 -3.47
CA ASN A 23 12.12 -1.07 -3.19
C ASN A 23 13.11 -0.21 -2.38
N GLU A 24 13.24 1.07 -2.73
CA GLU A 24 14.11 2.01 -2.01
C GLU A 24 13.62 2.26 -0.58
N LEU A 25 12.31 2.36 -0.35
CA LEU A 25 11.71 2.47 0.98
C LEU A 25 11.98 1.21 1.82
N THR A 26 11.85 0.03 1.20
CA THR A 26 12.16 -1.25 1.86
C THR A 26 13.63 -1.33 2.29
N GLU A 27 14.55 -0.86 1.44
CA GLU A 27 15.98 -0.83 1.78
C GLU A 27 16.27 0.16 2.93
N LEU A 28 15.61 1.32 2.95
CA LEU A 28 15.69 2.26 4.06
C LEU A 28 15.18 1.65 5.36
N ASP A 29 14.05 0.94 5.32
CA ASP A 29 13.47 0.25 6.47
C ASP A 29 14.45 -0.77 7.09
N ILE A 30 15.09 -1.59 6.25
CA ILE A 30 16.11 -2.56 6.70
C ILE A 30 17.30 -1.86 7.36
N GLN A 31 17.75 -0.72 6.81
CA GLN A 31 18.87 0.03 7.40
C GLN A 31 18.50 0.70 8.73
N ILE A 32 17.30 1.26 8.83
CA ILE A 32 16.74 1.84 10.06
C ILE A 32 16.67 0.78 11.14
N GLU A 33 16.10 -0.39 10.82
CA GLU A 33 15.99 -1.52 11.73
C GLU A 33 17.35 -1.96 12.27
N LYS A 34 18.35 -2.09 11.37
CA LYS A 34 19.71 -2.45 11.76
C LYS A 34 20.34 -1.42 12.70
N LEU A 35 20.09 -0.12 12.48
CA LEU A 35 20.60 0.93 13.36
C LEU A 35 19.91 0.92 14.72
N GLN A 36 18.59 0.74 14.74
CA GLN A 36 17.82 0.58 15.99
C GLN A 36 18.35 -0.60 16.81
N TYR A 37 18.60 -1.75 16.18
CA TYR A 37 19.22 -2.92 16.83
C TYR A 37 20.60 -2.60 17.43
N LEU A 38 21.45 -1.87 16.69
CA LEU A 38 22.78 -1.48 17.18
C LEU A 38 22.71 -0.48 18.34
N LEU A 39 21.76 0.44 18.27
CA LEU A 39 21.54 1.52 19.23
C LEU A 39 20.86 1.03 20.51
N HIS A 40 20.13 -0.08 20.45
CA HIS A 40 19.40 -0.66 21.57
C HIS A 40 20.23 -0.79 22.84
N ARG A 41 21.51 -1.17 22.72
CA ARG A 41 22.46 -1.29 23.85
C ARG A 41 22.66 0.00 24.65
N PHE A 42 22.32 1.16 24.09
CA PHE A 42 22.46 2.48 24.70
C PHE A 42 21.17 2.97 25.34
N LEU A 43 20.13 2.14 25.39
CA LEU A 43 18.92 2.43 26.14
C LEU A 43 19.13 2.12 27.63
N PRO A 44 18.35 2.76 28.51
CA PRO A 44 18.24 2.30 29.90
C PRO A 44 17.81 0.83 29.94
N HIS A 45 18.46 0.04 30.79
CA HIS A 45 18.11 -1.33 31.10
C HIS A 45 17.53 -1.44 32.52
N SER A 46 16.88 -2.57 32.79
CA SER A 46 16.37 -2.85 34.13
C SER A 46 17.51 -2.80 35.15
N GLY A 47 17.35 -2.00 36.20
CA GLY A 47 18.36 -1.82 37.24
C GLY A 47 19.31 -0.62 37.06
N ASP A 48 19.27 0.10 35.94
CA ASP A 48 20.12 1.29 35.70
C ASP A 48 19.70 2.53 36.52
N GLY A 49 18.66 2.41 37.34
CA GLY A 49 18.09 3.53 38.13
C GLY A 49 17.30 4.54 37.29
N LYS A 50 17.13 4.28 35.99
CA LYS A 50 16.24 5.00 35.08
C LYS A 50 15.15 4.07 34.56
N LEU A 51 13.98 4.62 34.25
CA LEU A 51 12.94 3.86 33.56
C LEU A 51 13.35 3.64 32.11
N ARG A 52 13.06 2.45 31.59
CA ARG A 52 13.17 2.13 30.16
C ARG A 52 12.10 2.90 29.39
N PRO A 53 12.29 3.17 28.09
CA PRO A 53 11.27 3.83 27.28
C PRO A 53 9.92 3.12 27.39
N ALA A 54 8.85 3.91 27.39
CA ALA A 54 7.49 3.39 27.29
C ALA A 54 7.34 2.50 26.05
N VAL A 55 6.42 1.54 26.12
CA VAL A 55 6.13 0.65 24.99
C VAL A 55 5.69 1.43 23.75
N ASN A 56 5.94 0.88 22.57
CA ASN A 56 5.41 1.37 21.30
C ASN A 56 4.89 0.22 20.44
N ALA A 57 4.09 0.52 19.41
CA ALA A 57 3.45 -0.52 18.61
C ALA A 57 4.39 -1.24 17.64
N VAL A 58 5.45 -0.57 17.20
CA VAL A 58 6.33 -1.05 16.14
C VAL A 58 7.34 -2.06 16.66
N ARG A 59 7.96 -1.79 17.81
CA ARG A 59 8.96 -2.69 18.38
C ARG A 59 9.32 -2.42 19.84
N ASN A 60 9.39 -3.49 20.61
CA ASN A 60 9.84 -3.47 22.00
C ASN A 60 10.89 -4.57 22.24
N TYR A 61 11.86 -4.26 23.09
CA TYR A 61 12.96 -5.14 23.44
C TYR A 61 12.94 -5.42 24.95
N GLU A 62 13.08 -6.69 25.31
CA GLU A 62 13.30 -7.16 26.68
C GLU A 62 14.64 -7.87 26.74
N ASP A 63 15.60 -7.30 27.45
CA ASP A 63 16.92 -7.89 27.68
C ASP A 63 17.05 -8.28 29.14
N PHE A 64 17.64 -9.45 29.36
CA PHE A 64 17.84 -10.01 30.69
C PHE A 64 19.06 -10.93 30.68
N PRO A 65 19.65 -11.24 31.85
CA PRO A 65 20.74 -12.21 31.94
C PRO A 65 20.31 -13.55 31.29
N PRO A 66 21.21 -14.23 30.55
CA PRO A 66 20.87 -15.49 29.89
C PRO A 66 20.24 -16.50 30.85
N VAL A 67 19.09 -17.04 30.48
CA VAL A 67 18.30 -17.97 31.29
C VAL A 67 17.86 -19.14 30.43
N GLU A 68 17.90 -20.35 31.00
CA GLU A 68 17.39 -21.52 30.30
C GLU A 68 15.87 -21.45 30.22
N ALA A 69 15.32 -21.56 29.01
CA ALA A 69 13.89 -21.57 28.75
C ALA A 69 13.52 -22.79 27.92
N LYS A 70 12.51 -23.53 28.37
CA LYS A 70 11.74 -24.49 27.59
C LYS A 70 10.41 -23.90 27.14
N VAL A 71 9.80 -23.05 27.97
CA VAL A 71 8.58 -22.30 27.63
C VAL A 71 8.80 -20.83 27.94
N VAL A 72 8.35 -19.95 27.06
CA VAL A 72 8.29 -18.49 27.31
C VAL A 72 6.85 -18.06 27.25
N ARG A 73 6.33 -17.46 28.32
CA ARG A 73 4.97 -16.93 28.42
C ARG A 73 5.00 -15.40 28.49
N PHE A 74 4.25 -14.77 27.60
CA PHE A 74 3.95 -13.35 27.63
C PHE A 74 2.54 -13.16 28.21
N THR A 75 2.45 -12.59 29.41
CA THR A 75 1.17 -12.30 30.07
C THR A 75 0.83 -10.82 29.98
N ILE A 76 -0.29 -10.50 29.34
CA ILE A 76 -0.81 -9.14 29.17
C ILE A 76 -1.78 -8.81 30.31
N LEU A 77 -1.53 -7.69 30.97
CA LEU A 77 -2.25 -7.21 32.16
C LEU A 77 -2.96 -5.87 31.91
N GLY A 78 -2.76 -5.28 30.74
CA GLY A 78 -3.41 -4.04 30.34
C GLY A 78 -3.01 -3.64 28.92
N THR A 79 -3.92 -2.97 28.23
CA THR A 79 -3.73 -2.46 26.87
C THR A 79 -4.11 -0.99 26.80
N ASN A 80 -3.63 -0.29 25.76
CA ASN A 80 -4.10 1.06 25.46
C ASN A 80 -5.55 1.08 24.93
N SER A 81 -6.04 -0.04 24.38
CA SER A 81 -7.43 -0.17 23.92
C SER A 81 -7.85 -1.65 23.74
N SER A 82 -9.12 -1.98 24.01
CA SER A 82 -9.76 -3.26 23.64
C SER A 82 -8.99 -4.53 24.06
N GLN A 83 -9.12 -5.64 23.31
CA GLN A 83 -8.33 -6.86 23.50
C GLN A 83 -6.91 -6.69 22.92
N PRO A 84 -5.87 -7.26 23.53
CA PRO A 84 -4.50 -7.13 23.03
C PRO A 84 -4.27 -7.80 21.69
N CYS A 85 -3.36 -7.23 20.92
CA CYS A 85 -2.86 -7.73 19.65
C CYS A 85 -1.33 -7.78 19.67
N LEU A 86 -0.75 -8.89 19.22
CA LEU A 86 0.68 -9.05 18.97
C LEU A 86 0.84 -9.64 17.57
N ASP A 87 1.70 -9.08 16.73
CA ASP A 87 2.01 -9.69 15.43
C ASP A 87 3.08 -10.77 15.56
N GLU A 88 4.20 -10.48 16.23
CA GLU A 88 5.29 -11.45 16.42
C GLU A 88 5.88 -11.42 17.85
N LEU A 89 6.29 -12.58 18.34
CA LEU A 89 7.05 -12.77 19.57
C LEU A 89 8.36 -13.52 19.27
N VAL A 90 9.45 -12.76 19.14
CA VAL A 90 10.77 -13.27 18.77
C VAL A 90 11.58 -13.61 20.01
N LEU A 91 12.04 -14.85 20.10
CA LEU A 91 12.89 -15.36 21.19
C LEU A 91 14.33 -15.53 20.69
N LEU A 92 15.29 -14.86 21.33
CA LEU A 92 16.69 -14.85 20.93
C LEU A 92 17.61 -15.49 21.98
N ALA A 93 18.50 -16.35 21.51
CA ALA A 93 19.67 -16.87 22.20
C ALA A 93 20.91 -16.25 21.57
N GLY A 94 21.36 -15.11 22.09
CA GLY A 94 22.39 -14.28 21.47
C GLY A 94 21.93 -13.74 20.12
N ALA A 95 22.54 -14.23 19.02
CA ALA A 95 22.17 -13.83 17.65
C ALA A 95 21.18 -14.79 16.97
N THR A 96 20.79 -15.88 17.62
CA THR A 96 20.00 -16.95 17.02
C THR A 96 18.55 -16.88 17.50
N GLN A 97 17.60 -16.91 16.58
CA GLN A 97 16.18 -17.08 16.90
C GLN A 97 15.84 -18.55 17.10
N VAL A 98 15.19 -18.89 18.22
CA VAL A 98 14.98 -20.29 18.68
C VAL A 98 13.51 -20.70 18.82
N GLY A 99 12.57 -19.78 18.61
CA GLY A 99 11.13 -19.96 18.86
C GLY A 99 10.22 -20.02 17.63
N LEU A 100 10.77 -20.14 16.42
CA LEU A 100 9.98 -20.12 15.19
C LEU A 100 9.13 -21.37 15.03
N ARG A 101 7.94 -21.21 14.46
CA ARG A 101 7.06 -22.33 14.09
C ARG A 101 7.76 -23.33 13.16
N GLU A 102 8.50 -22.85 12.17
CA GLU A 102 9.25 -23.70 11.23
C GLU A 102 10.38 -24.51 11.90
N GLN A 103 10.84 -24.08 13.08
CA GLN A 103 11.81 -24.80 13.89
C GLN A 103 11.14 -25.86 14.80
N GLY A 104 9.82 -25.98 14.77
CA GLY A 104 9.05 -26.94 15.58
C GLY A 104 8.59 -26.41 16.94
N ALA A 105 8.71 -25.10 17.19
CA ALA A 105 8.14 -24.48 18.38
C ALA A 105 6.60 -24.56 18.35
N ILE A 106 5.98 -24.62 19.53
CA ILE A 106 4.52 -24.77 19.68
C ILE A 106 3.97 -23.58 20.47
N ALA A 107 3.03 -22.85 19.87
CA ALA A 107 2.34 -21.75 20.53
C ALA A 107 1.07 -22.23 21.26
N ARG A 108 0.77 -21.63 22.42
CA ARG A 108 -0.50 -21.75 23.14
C ARG A 108 -0.96 -20.38 23.62
N CYS A 109 -2.25 -20.18 23.82
CA CYS A 109 -2.77 -18.92 24.35
C CYS A 109 -3.93 -19.14 25.31
N SER A 110 -4.24 -18.11 26.09
CA SER A 110 -5.42 -18.07 26.95
C SER A 110 -6.72 -18.12 26.15
N SER A 111 -6.77 -17.36 25.06
CA SER A 111 -7.89 -17.28 24.13
C SER A 111 -7.44 -16.67 22.80
N ALA A 112 -8.21 -16.90 21.74
CA ALA A 112 -8.01 -16.29 20.43
C ALA A 112 -9.34 -15.74 19.91
N LEU A 113 -9.32 -14.54 19.33
CA LEU A 113 -10.51 -13.89 18.78
C LEU A 113 -11.05 -14.69 17.57
N PRO A 114 -12.29 -15.18 17.59
CA PRO A 114 -12.82 -16.00 16.50
C PRO A 114 -13.25 -15.15 15.29
N GLY A 115 -13.21 -15.75 14.10
CA GLY A 115 -13.80 -15.18 12.88
C GLY A 115 -12.90 -14.27 12.03
N TYR A 116 -11.60 -14.18 12.36
CA TYR A 116 -10.64 -13.37 11.62
C TYR A 116 -9.46 -14.20 11.15
N GLU A 117 -9.38 -14.48 9.84
CA GLU A 117 -8.33 -15.32 9.26
C GLU A 117 -6.92 -14.72 9.39
N ILE A 118 -6.84 -13.40 9.57
CA ILE A 118 -5.60 -12.65 9.75
C ILE A 118 -5.13 -12.60 11.21
N HIS A 119 -6.00 -12.99 12.17
CA HIS A 119 -5.73 -12.93 13.60
C HIS A 119 -5.74 -14.34 14.22
N LYS A 120 -4.63 -15.06 14.09
CA LYS A 120 -4.52 -16.46 14.53
C LYS A 120 -3.31 -16.68 15.42
N LEU A 121 -3.42 -17.66 16.31
CA LEU A 121 -2.33 -18.06 17.20
C LEU A 121 -1.07 -18.45 16.42
N GLU A 122 -1.21 -19.07 15.25
CA GLU A 122 -0.03 -19.51 14.49
C GLU A 122 0.83 -18.36 13.97
N HIS A 123 0.29 -17.13 13.92
CA HIS A 123 1.02 -15.97 13.43
C HIS A 123 2.01 -15.41 14.44
N ILE A 124 1.87 -15.68 15.75
CA ILE A 124 2.72 -15.09 16.79
C ILE A 124 4.22 -15.42 16.68
N HIS A 125 4.55 -16.40 15.85
CA HIS A 125 5.91 -16.92 15.70
C HIS A 125 6.13 -17.52 14.30
N ASP A 126 5.47 -16.96 13.28
CA ASP A 126 5.61 -17.41 11.90
C ASP A 126 6.72 -16.67 11.12
N GLY A 127 7.41 -15.72 11.78
CA GLY A 127 8.49 -14.95 11.19
C GLY A 127 8.02 -13.82 10.28
N LYS A 128 6.72 -13.51 10.26
CA LYS A 128 6.15 -12.42 9.46
C LYS A 128 5.65 -11.32 10.38
N LEU A 129 5.84 -10.09 9.94
CA LEU A 129 5.38 -8.91 10.65
C LEU A 129 4.09 -8.39 10.04
N GLY A 130 3.36 -7.61 10.83
CA GLY A 130 2.24 -6.82 10.38
C GLY A 130 0.89 -7.33 10.85
N ASN A 131 -0.10 -6.44 10.88
CA ASN A 131 -1.45 -6.73 11.35
C ASN A 131 -2.12 -7.94 10.67
N SER A 132 -1.79 -8.26 9.41
CA SER A 132 -2.33 -9.43 8.70
C SER A 132 -1.79 -10.77 9.20
N HIS A 133 -0.69 -10.74 9.95
CA HIS A 133 -0.01 -11.87 10.58
C HIS A 133 0.06 -11.60 12.09
N SER A 134 -1.08 -11.58 12.76
CA SER A 134 -1.10 -11.35 14.20
C SER A 134 -1.96 -12.31 14.98
N TRP A 135 -1.82 -12.30 16.30
CA TRP A 135 -2.71 -12.95 17.27
C TRP A 135 -3.44 -11.88 18.09
N ILE A 136 -4.75 -12.06 18.26
CA ILE A 136 -5.58 -11.23 19.14
C ILE A 136 -6.20 -12.12 20.21
N SER A 137 -6.06 -11.74 21.48
CA SER A 137 -6.76 -12.39 22.57
C SER A 137 -8.27 -12.13 22.47
N ASN A 138 -9.10 -13.07 22.90
CA ASN A 138 -10.54 -12.81 23.03
C ASN A 138 -10.90 -12.10 24.35
N GLU A 139 -9.93 -11.86 25.22
CA GLU A 139 -10.12 -11.22 26.52
C GLU A 139 -9.89 -9.71 26.45
N ALA A 140 -10.79 -8.92 27.07
CA ALA A 140 -10.66 -7.47 27.09
C ALA A 140 -9.49 -7.03 27.99
N GLY A 141 -8.51 -6.33 27.42
CA GLY A 141 -7.37 -5.75 28.13
C GLY A 141 -6.38 -6.76 28.75
N ALA A 142 -6.55 -8.05 28.51
CA ALA A 142 -5.78 -9.12 29.13
C ALA A 142 -5.60 -10.31 28.19
N GLY A 143 -4.83 -11.29 28.62
CA GLY A 143 -4.62 -12.55 27.93
C GLY A 143 -3.17 -12.99 28.06
N TRP A 144 -2.86 -14.20 27.63
CA TRP A 144 -1.48 -14.66 27.53
C TRP A 144 -1.26 -15.48 26.27
N VAL A 145 -0.04 -15.43 25.77
CA VAL A 145 0.47 -16.32 24.73
C VAL A 145 1.80 -16.89 25.22
N GLU A 146 2.07 -18.14 24.89
CA GLU A 146 3.33 -18.79 25.20
C GLU A 146 3.86 -19.56 24.01
N ILE A 147 5.18 -19.67 23.93
CA ILE A 147 5.90 -20.46 22.95
C ILE A 147 6.72 -21.50 23.71
N GLU A 148 6.45 -22.77 23.44
CA GLU A 148 7.27 -23.90 23.87
C GLU A 148 8.33 -24.18 22.80
N LEU A 149 9.60 -24.13 23.21
CA LEU A 149 10.75 -24.41 22.34
C LEU A 149 10.86 -25.91 22.06
N PRO A 150 11.33 -26.32 20.86
CA PRO A 150 11.56 -27.74 20.57
C PRO A 150 12.59 -28.35 21.52
N GLU A 151 13.65 -27.60 21.86
CA GLU A 151 14.68 -27.94 22.83
C GLU A 151 14.90 -26.75 23.77
N PRO A 152 15.25 -26.97 25.06
CA PRO A 152 15.63 -25.87 25.95
C PRO A 152 16.77 -25.03 25.36
N ALA A 153 16.69 -23.70 25.52
CA ALA A 153 17.70 -22.78 25.05
C ALA A 153 18.02 -21.70 26.09
N LEU A 154 19.27 -21.25 26.13
CA LEU A 154 19.67 -20.08 26.89
C LEU A 154 19.26 -18.82 26.13
N ILE A 155 18.11 -18.25 26.48
CA ILE A 155 17.63 -17.01 25.89
C ILE A 155 18.06 -15.81 26.73
N ASP A 156 18.34 -14.70 26.06
CA ASP A 156 18.79 -13.45 26.69
C ASP A 156 18.00 -12.22 26.22
N ARG A 157 17.17 -12.39 25.18
CA ARG A 157 16.36 -11.32 24.63
C ARG A 157 15.03 -11.80 24.06
N ILE A 158 14.01 -10.98 24.25
CA ILE A 158 12.71 -11.10 23.60
C ILE A 158 12.40 -9.81 22.86
N ILE A 159 11.95 -9.92 21.61
CA ILE A 159 11.45 -8.81 20.81
C ILE A 159 9.97 -9.05 20.57
N TRP A 160 9.15 -8.02 20.77
CA TRP A 160 7.71 -8.13 20.54
C TRP A 160 7.15 -6.85 19.95
N GLN A 161 6.07 -7.02 19.21
CA GLN A 161 5.44 -5.98 18.40
C GLN A 161 3.92 -6.10 18.50
N ARG A 162 3.21 -4.99 18.30
CA ARG A 162 1.78 -4.99 17.97
C ARG A 162 1.57 -4.95 16.46
N ASP A 163 2.41 -4.17 15.77
CA ASP A 163 2.43 -4.04 14.31
C ASP A 163 3.80 -3.57 13.84
N GLY A 164 4.65 -4.51 13.44
CA GLY A 164 5.97 -4.22 12.88
C GLY A 164 5.94 -3.38 11.61
N GLU A 165 4.79 -3.31 10.90
CA GLU A 165 4.59 -2.42 9.75
C GLU A 165 4.27 -0.96 10.13
N GLY A 166 3.92 -0.70 11.40
CA GLY A 166 3.64 0.64 11.92
C GLY A 166 2.37 1.31 11.39
N ARG A 167 1.41 0.54 10.87
CA ARG A 167 0.11 1.04 10.39
C ARG A 167 -0.88 1.23 11.53
N TYR A 168 -0.70 0.49 12.62
CA TYR A 168 -1.64 0.48 13.74
C TYR A 168 -0.94 0.60 15.09
N SER A 169 -1.55 1.38 15.98
CA SER A 169 -1.08 1.60 17.35
C SER A 169 -2.07 1.20 18.44
N ASP A 170 -3.29 0.79 18.07
CA ASP A 170 -4.30 0.28 18.98
C ASP A 170 -3.93 -1.10 19.53
N ARG A 171 -4.55 -1.53 20.63
CA ARG A 171 -4.42 -2.88 21.22
C ARG A 171 -2.99 -3.23 21.68
N LEU A 172 -2.15 -2.24 21.84
CA LEU A 172 -0.79 -2.37 22.35
C LEU A 172 -0.83 -2.81 23.81
N ALA A 173 -0.09 -3.86 24.15
CA ALA A 173 0.14 -4.27 25.54
C ALA A 173 0.92 -3.17 26.28
N THR A 174 0.29 -2.50 27.24
CA THR A 174 0.90 -1.43 28.03
C THR A 174 1.31 -1.88 29.43
N LYS A 175 0.71 -2.98 29.91
CA LYS A 175 1.11 -3.66 31.13
C LYS A 175 1.27 -5.14 30.86
N TYR A 176 2.41 -5.70 31.22
CA TYR A 176 2.70 -7.10 30.98
C TYR A 176 3.81 -7.61 31.90
N ARG A 177 3.94 -8.93 31.95
CA ARG A 177 5.11 -9.63 32.46
C ARG A 177 5.45 -10.78 31.52
N ILE A 178 6.72 -11.13 31.49
CA ILE A 178 7.23 -12.26 30.72
C ILE A 178 7.89 -13.22 31.67
N GLU A 179 7.48 -14.48 31.56
CA GLU A 179 7.95 -15.57 32.40
C GLU A 179 8.59 -16.64 31.53
N VAL A 180 9.68 -17.23 32.01
CA VAL A 180 10.28 -18.42 31.41
C VAL A 180 10.06 -19.60 32.33
N THR A 181 9.85 -20.78 31.76
CA THR A 181 9.86 -22.05 32.46
C THR A 181 10.99 -22.90 31.91
N ASP A 182 11.89 -23.34 32.78
CA ASP A 182 13.06 -24.13 32.41
C ASP A 182 12.70 -25.61 32.13
N ALA A 183 13.69 -26.46 31.85
CA ALA A 183 13.47 -27.89 31.63
C ALA A 183 13.04 -28.66 32.89
N SER A 184 13.26 -28.09 34.08
CA SER A 184 12.86 -28.68 35.37
C SER A 184 11.41 -28.36 35.76
N GLY A 185 10.81 -27.35 35.11
CA GLY A 185 9.49 -26.82 35.41
C GLY A 185 9.52 -25.62 36.37
N GLU A 186 10.70 -25.12 36.72
CA GLU A 186 10.85 -23.91 37.53
C GLU A 186 10.54 -22.66 36.68
N GLN A 187 9.80 -21.71 37.26
CA GLN A 187 9.35 -20.51 36.56
C GLN A 187 10.05 -19.26 37.10
N HIS A 188 10.54 -18.41 36.20
CA HIS A 188 11.19 -17.14 36.52
C HIS A 188 10.56 -15.99 35.74
N VAL A 189 10.33 -14.85 36.40
CA VAL A 189 9.98 -13.60 35.70
C VAL A 189 11.27 -12.98 35.17
N VAL A 190 11.33 -12.75 33.87
CA VAL A 190 12.54 -12.23 33.20
C VAL A 190 12.40 -10.78 32.76
N ALA A 191 11.16 -10.32 32.54
CA ALA A 191 10.88 -8.94 32.18
C ALA A 191 9.45 -8.55 32.59
N SER A 192 9.22 -7.26 32.83
CA SER A 192 7.88 -6.70 32.98
C SER A 192 7.82 -5.25 32.48
N SER A 193 6.61 -4.71 32.38
CA SER A 193 6.39 -3.29 32.10
C SER A 193 6.68 -2.36 33.29
N ASP A 194 6.96 -2.89 34.49
CA ASP A 194 7.01 -2.09 35.72
C ASP A 194 8.20 -1.14 35.79
N ASP A 195 9.25 -1.42 35.02
CA ASP A 195 10.44 -0.61 34.87
C ASP A 195 10.43 0.25 33.60
N ARG A 196 9.28 0.37 32.91
CA ARG A 196 9.09 1.26 31.76
C ARG A 196 8.40 2.55 32.15
N GLU A 197 8.65 3.59 31.38
CA GLU A 197 7.85 4.82 31.42
C GLU A 197 6.37 4.52 31.09
N PRO A 198 5.42 5.26 31.68
CA PRO A 198 4.00 5.08 31.37
C PRO A 198 3.70 5.40 29.90
N TYR A 199 2.97 4.50 29.22
CA TYR A 199 2.45 4.78 27.89
C TYR A 199 1.51 6.00 27.92
N THR A 200 1.76 6.96 27.03
CA THR A 200 0.92 8.14 26.83
C THR A 200 0.45 8.21 25.39
N ASP A 201 -0.86 8.21 25.19
CA ASP A 201 -1.44 8.23 23.85
C ASP A 201 -1.08 9.52 23.10
N GLY A 202 -0.73 9.39 21.81
CA GLY A 202 -0.39 10.53 20.94
C GLY A 202 0.98 11.18 21.17
N LYS A 203 1.82 10.67 22.08
CA LYS A 203 3.24 11.08 22.17
C LYS A 203 4.13 10.06 21.45
N PRO A 204 5.03 10.50 20.56
CA PRO A 204 6.11 9.64 20.09
C PRO A 204 6.94 9.22 21.30
N ASN A 205 6.96 7.94 21.64
CA ASN A 205 7.90 7.38 22.60
C ASN A 205 9.23 7.14 21.87
N GLU A 206 9.86 8.22 21.42
CA GLU A 206 11.21 8.12 20.89
C GLU A 206 12.15 7.68 22.01
N PRO A 207 12.91 6.59 21.82
CA PRO A 207 13.83 6.11 22.83
C PRO A 207 14.88 7.18 23.17
N GLU A 208 14.97 7.58 24.43
CA GLU A 208 16.05 8.45 24.89
C GLU A 208 17.32 7.62 25.12
N TYR A 209 18.28 7.74 24.20
CA TYR A 209 19.57 7.05 24.30
C TYR A 209 20.51 7.77 25.28
N ASP A 210 21.08 7.02 26.23
CA ASP A 210 22.01 7.57 27.20
C ASP A 210 23.46 7.19 26.85
N PHE A 211 24.26 8.22 26.56
CA PHE A 211 25.69 8.07 26.26
C PHE A 211 26.60 8.60 27.39
N SER A 212 26.02 9.07 28.50
CA SER A 212 26.74 9.83 29.53
C SER A 212 27.67 9.00 30.41
N SER A 213 27.33 7.73 30.62
CA SER A 213 28.08 6.79 31.47
C SER A 213 29.09 5.92 30.70
N LEU A 214 29.16 6.07 29.38
CA LEU A 214 29.96 5.21 28.50
C LEU A 214 31.39 5.73 28.28
N PRO A 215 32.36 4.85 27.98
CA PRO A 215 33.67 5.26 27.50
C PRO A 215 33.55 6.20 26.29
N LYS A 216 34.43 7.20 26.21
CA LYS A 216 34.36 8.25 25.18
C LYS A 216 34.19 7.70 23.76
N GLU A 217 34.95 6.67 23.41
CA GLU A 217 34.91 6.06 22.07
C GLU A 217 33.55 5.41 21.76
N GLU A 218 32.97 4.74 22.74
CA GLU A 218 31.67 4.09 22.60
C GLU A 218 30.52 5.10 22.57
N ALA A 219 30.58 6.13 23.41
CA ALA A 219 29.65 7.26 23.38
C ALA A 219 29.65 7.96 22.02
N GLU A 220 30.84 8.23 21.44
CA GLU A 220 30.94 8.85 20.11
C GLU A 220 30.42 7.94 19.00
N ARG A 221 30.66 6.61 19.10
CA ARG A 221 30.07 5.64 18.17
C ARG A 221 28.55 5.61 18.25
N GLY A 222 27.99 5.60 19.46
CA GLY A 222 26.54 5.64 19.70
C GLY A 222 25.89 6.89 19.11
N LYS A 223 26.46 8.07 19.39
CA LYS A 223 25.99 9.34 18.80
C LYS A 223 26.04 9.35 17.27
N ALA A 224 27.09 8.77 16.67
CA ALA A 224 27.20 8.68 15.21
C ALA A 224 26.12 7.76 14.61
N LEU A 225 25.81 6.64 15.26
CA LEU A 225 24.72 5.75 14.86
C LEU A 225 23.36 6.45 14.99
N LEU A 226 23.12 7.19 16.08
CA LEU A 226 21.88 7.92 16.31
C LEU A 226 21.66 9.01 15.26
N LYS A 227 22.72 9.77 14.94
CA LYS A 227 22.68 10.75 13.86
C LYS A 227 22.33 10.10 12.52
N LYS A 228 22.85 8.91 12.24
CA LYS A 228 22.54 8.17 11.01
C LYS A 228 21.09 7.68 11.01
N LEU A 229 20.58 7.20 12.15
CA LEU A 229 19.20 6.76 12.29
C LEU A 229 18.24 7.90 11.93
N HIS A 230 18.42 9.08 12.53
CA HIS A 230 17.56 10.24 12.27
C HIS A 230 17.60 10.65 10.79
N ALA A 231 18.80 10.69 10.19
CA ALA A 231 18.93 11.04 8.77
C ALA A 231 18.18 10.05 7.84
N LEU A 232 18.24 8.75 8.13
CA LEU A 232 17.50 7.75 7.35
C LEU A 232 15.99 7.82 7.59
N GLN A 233 15.54 8.12 8.81
CA GLN A 233 14.12 8.31 9.11
C GLN A 233 13.56 9.53 8.36
N GLU A 234 14.26 10.66 8.37
CA GLU A 234 13.88 11.85 7.60
C GLU A 234 13.84 11.56 6.09
N GLU A 235 14.83 10.84 5.57
CA GLU A 235 14.88 10.44 4.16
C GLU A 235 13.71 9.53 3.77
N ARG A 236 13.39 8.56 4.64
CA ARG A 236 12.26 7.65 4.44
C ARG A 236 10.94 8.41 4.41
N GLU A 237 10.68 9.30 5.36
CA GLU A 237 9.44 10.10 5.41
C GLU A 237 9.27 10.99 4.18
N ALA A 238 10.36 11.64 3.75
CA ALA A 238 10.37 12.45 2.53
C ALA A 238 10.03 11.61 1.29
N ARG A 239 10.50 10.37 1.22
CA ARG A 239 10.22 9.45 0.09
C ARG A 239 8.87 8.75 0.19
N SER A 240 8.33 8.52 1.38
CA SER A 240 7.04 7.84 1.54
C SER A 240 5.85 8.74 1.18
N THR A 241 6.05 10.06 1.15
CA THR A 241 5.01 11.04 0.82
C THR A 241 4.84 11.11 -0.70
N PRO A 242 3.73 10.60 -1.28
CA PRO A 242 3.54 10.62 -2.72
C PRO A 242 3.33 12.06 -3.22
N PRO A 243 3.84 12.43 -4.41
CA PRO A 243 3.58 13.74 -4.99
C PRO A 243 2.09 13.88 -5.32
N MET A 244 1.52 14.99 -4.88
CA MET A 244 0.13 15.36 -5.17
C MET A 244 0.05 16.12 -6.49
N VAL A 245 -0.94 15.79 -7.30
CA VAL A 245 -1.25 16.51 -8.55
C VAL A 245 -2.73 16.88 -8.59
N TYR A 246 -3.04 18.00 -9.25
CA TYR A 246 -4.42 18.36 -9.57
C TYR A 246 -4.81 17.71 -10.91
N ALA A 247 -5.65 16.68 -10.86
CA ALA A 247 -6.00 15.88 -12.02
C ALA A 247 -7.47 15.43 -12.00
N GLY A 248 -7.94 14.92 -13.14
CA GLY A 248 -9.27 14.30 -13.24
C GLY A 248 -9.35 13.02 -12.40
N THR A 249 -10.37 12.92 -11.56
CA THR A 249 -10.76 11.71 -10.84
C THR A 249 -12.06 11.18 -11.41
N PHE A 250 -12.20 9.85 -11.43
CA PHE A 250 -13.34 9.18 -12.03
C PHE A 250 -14.28 8.70 -10.93
N LYS A 251 -15.56 9.00 -11.10
CA LYS A 251 -16.65 8.58 -10.22
C LYS A 251 -17.77 8.04 -11.08
N GLN A 252 -18.45 7.00 -10.58
CA GLN A 252 -19.59 6.47 -11.31
C GLN A 252 -20.69 7.54 -11.42
N PRO A 253 -21.04 7.99 -12.64
CA PRO A 253 -22.03 9.03 -12.82
C PRO A 253 -23.45 8.48 -12.61
N GLY A 254 -24.36 9.38 -12.23
CA GLY A 254 -25.79 9.08 -12.23
C GLY A 254 -26.38 8.93 -13.62
N VAL A 255 -27.68 8.62 -13.66
CA VAL A 255 -28.44 8.40 -14.89
C VAL A 255 -28.51 9.67 -15.75
N SER A 256 -28.19 9.52 -17.04
CA SER A 256 -28.30 10.60 -18.02
C SER A 256 -29.70 10.61 -18.65
N HIS A 257 -30.21 11.80 -18.99
CA HIS A 257 -31.55 11.96 -19.55
C HIS A 257 -31.48 12.84 -20.80
N ARG A 258 -32.37 12.61 -21.76
CA ARG A 258 -32.56 13.55 -22.86
C ARG A 258 -33.26 14.80 -22.33
N LEU A 259 -32.77 15.97 -22.71
CA LEU A 259 -33.34 17.25 -22.32
C LEU A 259 -34.32 17.77 -23.37
N PHE A 260 -35.46 18.32 -22.94
CA PHE A 260 -36.36 19.00 -23.87
C PHE A 260 -35.73 20.32 -24.33
N ARG A 261 -35.32 20.37 -25.60
CA ARG A 261 -34.68 21.57 -26.21
C ARG A 261 -33.46 22.09 -25.41
N GLY A 262 -32.77 21.19 -24.71
CA GLY A 262 -31.57 21.54 -23.93
C GLY A 262 -31.84 22.13 -22.53
N ASP A 263 -33.10 22.27 -22.10
CA ASP A 263 -33.42 22.75 -20.76
C ASP A 263 -33.01 21.70 -19.69
N PRO A 264 -32.05 22.00 -18.78
CA PRO A 264 -31.58 21.07 -17.76
C PRO A 264 -32.67 20.63 -16.76
N MET A 265 -33.72 21.43 -16.60
CA MET A 265 -34.84 21.15 -15.68
C MET A 265 -35.94 20.34 -16.36
N ALA A 266 -36.00 20.31 -17.69
CA ALA A 266 -36.99 19.57 -18.46
C ALA A 266 -36.44 18.21 -18.94
N LYS A 267 -36.14 17.32 -18.00
CA LYS A 267 -35.68 15.95 -18.28
C LYS A 267 -36.78 15.10 -18.92
N ARG A 268 -36.41 14.26 -19.88
CA ARG A 268 -37.28 13.29 -20.55
C ARG A 268 -36.82 11.86 -20.27
N GLU A 269 -36.80 11.00 -21.28
CA GLU A 269 -36.39 9.61 -21.15
C GLU A 269 -34.91 9.47 -20.74
N GLU A 270 -34.63 8.39 -20.02
CA GLU A 270 -33.27 7.95 -19.69
C GLU A 270 -32.50 7.58 -20.95
N VAL A 271 -31.21 7.92 -20.96
CA VAL A 271 -30.28 7.62 -22.04
C VAL A 271 -29.08 6.90 -21.45
N SER A 272 -28.87 5.66 -21.90
CA SER A 272 -27.70 4.86 -21.54
C SER A 272 -26.42 5.41 -22.19
N PRO A 273 -25.23 5.08 -21.67
CA PRO A 273 -23.94 5.47 -22.24
C PRO A 273 -23.59 4.70 -23.52
N ASN A 274 -24.54 4.49 -24.43
CA ASN A 274 -24.36 3.67 -25.62
C ASN A 274 -24.24 4.53 -26.91
N SER A 275 -23.93 3.88 -28.04
CA SER A 275 -23.97 4.49 -29.37
C SER A 275 -25.42 4.78 -29.79
N ILE A 276 -25.61 5.56 -30.86
CA ILE A 276 -26.93 5.69 -31.48
C ILE A 276 -27.25 4.33 -32.11
N GLU A 277 -28.47 3.83 -31.88
CA GLU A 277 -28.91 2.47 -32.29
C GLU A 277 -28.56 2.13 -33.74
N PHE A 278 -28.69 3.10 -34.65
CA PHE A 278 -28.32 2.94 -36.06
C PHE A 278 -26.87 2.54 -36.30
N PHE A 279 -25.92 3.00 -35.47
CA PHE A 279 -24.50 2.68 -35.62
C PHE A 279 -24.08 1.42 -34.84
N GLY A 280 -24.91 0.91 -33.92
CA GLY A 280 -24.65 -0.32 -33.15
C GLY A 280 -23.33 -0.33 -32.36
N GLY A 281 -22.95 -1.50 -31.84
CA GLY A 281 -21.55 -1.88 -31.55
C GLY A 281 -20.90 -1.44 -30.23
N LEU A 282 -21.53 -0.61 -29.39
CA LEU A 282 -20.90 -0.15 -28.14
C LEU A 282 -21.40 -0.89 -26.89
N GLU A 283 -22.65 -1.41 -26.89
CA GLU A 283 -23.26 -2.28 -25.86
C GLU A 283 -23.09 -1.87 -24.39
N LEU A 284 -22.92 -0.57 -24.11
CA LEU A 284 -22.73 -0.06 -22.76
C LEU A 284 -24.06 0.14 -22.01
N THR A 285 -24.04 -0.11 -20.70
CA THR A 285 -25.19 0.09 -19.79
C THR A 285 -24.85 1.10 -18.69
N ASN A 286 -25.86 1.56 -17.95
CA ASN A 286 -25.64 2.44 -16.79
C ASN A 286 -24.88 1.76 -15.65
N ALA A 287 -24.83 0.43 -15.62
CA ALA A 287 -24.03 -0.34 -14.67
C ALA A 287 -22.55 -0.42 -15.06
N THR A 288 -22.20 -0.20 -16.34
CA THR A 288 -20.80 -0.28 -16.79
C THR A 288 -19.96 0.79 -16.06
N PRO A 289 -18.82 0.41 -15.44
CA PRO A 289 -17.92 1.35 -14.78
C PRO A 289 -17.48 2.49 -15.70
N GLU A 290 -17.45 3.71 -15.19
CA GLU A 290 -17.17 4.94 -15.94
C GLU A 290 -15.90 4.84 -16.80
N GLN A 291 -14.80 4.36 -16.25
CA GLN A 291 -13.52 4.23 -16.97
C GLN A 291 -13.64 3.27 -18.15
N GLN A 292 -14.38 2.16 -17.98
CA GLN A 292 -14.59 1.18 -19.04
C GLN A 292 -15.44 1.75 -20.18
N ARG A 293 -16.39 2.66 -19.89
CA ARG A 293 -17.18 3.33 -20.92
C ARG A 293 -16.30 4.11 -21.89
N ARG A 294 -15.32 4.86 -21.38
CA ARG A 294 -14.41 5.66 -22.21
C ARG A 294 -13.51 4.80 -23.06
N ILE A 295 -12.96 3.72 -22.48
CA ILE A 295 -12.11 2.76 -23.21
C ILE A 295 -12.91 2.08 -24.31
N ALA A 296 -14.10 1.56 -23.99
CA ALA A 296 -14.99 0.93 -24.97
C ALA A 296 -15.35 1.91 -26.10
N PHE A 297 -15.66 3.16 -25.76
CA PHE A 297 -15.96 4.18 -26.76
C PHE A 297 -14.76 4.53 -27.64
N ALA A 298 -13.55 4.63 -27.07
CA ALA A 298 -12.32 4.87 -27.82
C ALA A 298 -12.03 3.72 -28.79
N ASN A 299 -12.17 2.48 -28.34
CA ASN A 299 -12.00 1.29 -29.18
C ASN A 299 -13.04 1.26 -30.30
N TRP A 300 -14.30 1.59 -30.00
CA TRP A 300 -15.38 1.64 -30.98
C TRP A 300 -15.17 2.73 -32.05
N ILE A 301 -14.63 3.90 -31.68
CA ILE A 301 -14.25 4.93 -32.67
C ILE A 301 -13.11 4.43 -33.56
N ALA A 302 -12.08 3.83 -32.97
CA ALA A 302 -10.88 3.39 -33.66
C ALA A 302 -11.02 2.01 -34.33
N ASP A 303 -12.22 1.42 -34.30
CA ASP A 303 -12.48 0.11 -34.85
C ASP A 303 -12.26 0.12 -36.38
N PRO A 304 -11.55 -0.87 -36.95
CA PRO A 304 -11.36 -0.98 -38.39
C PRO A 304 -12.66 -1.03 -39.21
N GLU A 305 -13.74 -1.56 -38.62
CA GLU A 305 -15.07 -1.62 -39.26
C GLU A 305 -15.79 -0.26 -39.23
N ASN A 306 -15.22 0.75 -38.56
CA ASN A 306 -15.68 2.13 -38.62
C ASN A 306 -14.92 2.90 -39.74
N PRO A 307 -15.52 3.05 -40.94
CA PRO A 307 -14.82 3.64 -42.08
C PRO A 307 -14.58 5.15 -41.93
N LEU A 308 -15.27 5.83 -41.01
CA LEU A 308 -15.22 7.29 -40.89
C LEU A 308 -13.92 7.77 -40.26
N THR A 309 -13.43 7.08 -39.24
CA THR A 309 -12.26 7.54 -38.46
C THR A 309 -11.02 7.64 -39.35
N ALA A 310 -10.75 6.61 -40.15
CA ALA A 310 -9.64 6.60 -41.09
C ALA A 310 -9.79 7.64 -42.22
N ARG A 311 -11.00 7.76 -42.80
CA ARG A 311 -11.28 8.76 -43.85
C ARG A 311 -11.09 10.20 -43.34
N VAL A 312 -11.59 10.50 -42.14
CA VAL A 312 -11.48 11.85 -41.55
C VAL A 312 -10.01 12.21 -41.31
N ILE A 313 -9.21 11.31 -40.72
CA ILE A 313 -7.81 11.61 -40.45
C ILE A 313 -7.01 11.75 -41.75
N VAL A 314 -7.20 10.87 -42.74
CA VAL A 314 -6.55 10.97 -44.05
C VAL A 314 -6.89 12.29 -44.73
N ASN A 315 -8.17 12.68 -44.74
CA ASN A 315 -8.59 13.94 -45.33
C ASN A 315 -7.95 15.15 -44.64
N ARG A 316 -7.83 15.11 -43.31
CA ARG A 316 -7.10 16.14 -42.55
C ARG A 316 -5.62 16.18 -42.92
N LEU A 317 -4.96 15.03 -43.01
CA LEU A 317 -3.56 14.98 -43.45
C LEU A 317 -3.41 15.62 -44.83
N TRP A 318 -4.28 15.26 -45.78
CA TRP A 318 -4.30 15.84 -47.12
C TRP A 318 -4.50 17.36 -47.09
N GLN A 319 -5.52 17.83 -46.35
CA GLN A 319 -5.80 19.24 -46.17
C GLN A 319 -4.58 20.00 -45.61
N PHE A 320 -3.86 19.43 -44.64
CA PHE A 320 -2.66 20.08 -44.08
C PHE A 320 -1.50 20.20 -45.08
N HIS A 321 -1.45 19.37 -46.12
CA HIS A 321 -0.42 19.46 -47.16
C HIS A 321 -0.82 20.42 -48.27
N PHE A 322 -2.09 20.40 -48.69
CA PHE A 322 -2.54 21.07 -49.91
C PHE A 322 -3.54 22.22 -49.68
N GLY A 323 -3.85 22.55 -48.42
CA GLY A 323 -4.77 23.61 -48.02
C GLY A 323 -6.25 23.22 -48.04
N THR A 324 -6.65 22.38 -49.00
CA THR A 324 -8.02 21.86 -49.13
C THR A 324 -8.01 20.33 -49.05
N GLY A 325 -8.94 19.74 -48.30
CA GLY A 325 -9.10 18.29 -48.22
C GLY A 325 -9.68 17.70 -49.50
N ILE A 326 -9.62 16.38 -49.64
CA ILE A 326 -10.36 15.64 -50.67
C ILE A 326 -11.87 15.88 -50.49
N VAL A 327 -12.31 15.97 -49.23
CA VAL A 327 -13.57 16.58 -48.77
C VAL A 327 -13.23 17.96 -48.22
N ASP A 328 -13.81 19.01 -48.77
CA ASP A 328 -13.54 20.40 -48.34
C ASP A 328 -14.21 20.78 -47.01
N THR A 329 -15.11 19.93 -46.52
CA THR A 329 -15.71 19.96 -45.17
C THR A 329 -15.03 18.94 -44.23
N PRO A 330 -13.85 19.23 -43.65
CA PRO A 330 -12.99 18.23 -43.00
C PRO A 330 -13.54 17.61 -41.71
N SER A 331 -14.68 18.09 -41.20
CA SER A 331 -15.36 17.53 -40.02
C SER A 331 -16.80 17.11 -40.30
N ASP A 332 -17.25 17.16 -41.56
CA ASP A 332 -18.59 16.76 -41.95
C ASP A 332 -18.53 15.91 -43.22
N PHE A 333 -18.60 14.60 -43.03
CA PHE A 333 -18.67 13.58 -44.09
C PHE A 333 -20.10 13.09 -44.29
N GLY A 334 -21.06 13.71 -43.60
CA GLY A 334 -22.48 13.38 -43.66
C GLY A 334 -23.22 14.17 -44.74
N HIS A 335 -24.55 14.15 -44.67
CA HIS A 335 -25.43 14.81 -45.64
C HIS A 335 -25.24 16.34 -45.72
N ASN A 336 -24.76 16.97 -44.65
CA ASN A 336 -24.49 18.41 -44.60
C ASN A 336 -23.09 18.77 -45.12
N GLY A 337 -22.23 17.78 -45.35
CA GLY A 337 -20.91 17.95 -45.95
C GLY A 337 -20.94 17.89 -47.47
N THR A 338 -19.76 18.07 -48.08
CA THR A 338 -19.58 17.89 -49.52
C THR A 338 -19.15 16.46 -49.85
N PRO A 339 -19.54 15.92 -51.03
CA PRO A 339 -18.99 14.67 -51.50
C PRO A 339 -17.47 14.78 -51.74
N PRO A 340 -16.69 13.71 -51.51
CA PRO A 340 -15.27 13.71 -51.83
C PRO A 340 -15.04 13.95 -53.32
N SER A 341 -14.11 14.83 -53.64
CA SER A 341 -13.67 15.08 -55.02
C SER A 341 -13.08 13.83 -55.68
N HIS A 342 -12.40 12.99 -54.88
CA HIS A 342 -11.76 11.75 -55.32
C HIS A 342 -12.07 10.62 -54.31
N PRO A 343 -13.27 10.00 -54.36
CA PRO A 343 -13.71 9.00 -53.37
C PRO A 343 -12.80 7.78 -53.30
N GLU A 344 -12.38 7.26 -54.45
CA GLU A 344 -11.54 6.05 -54.51
C GLU A 344 -10.16 6.27 -53.89
N LEU A 345 -9.57 7.46 -54.10
CA LEU A 345 -8.28 7.83 -53.48
C LEU A 345 -8.40 7.92 -51.96
N LEU A 346 -9.46 8.56 -51.47
CA LEU A 346 -9.73 8.68 -50.04
C LEU A 346 -9.92 7.29 -49.40
N ASP A 347 -10.67 6.42 -50.05
CA ASP A 347 -10.93 5.06 -49.56
C ASP A 347 -9.67 4.20 -49.58
N TRP A 348 -8.86 4.33 -50.62
CA TRP A 348 -7.58 3.64 -50.72
C TRP A 348 -6.61 4.08 -49.61
N LEU A 349 -6.43 5.40 -49.41
CA LEU A 349 -5.57 5.94 -48.35
C LEU A 349 -6.08 5.58 -46.95
N ALA A 350 -7.40 5.57 -46.74
CA ALA A 350 -8.00 5.18 -45.46
C ALA A 350 -7.79 3.69 -45.16
N GLY A 351 -7.98 2.82 -46.15
CA GLY A 351 -7.69 1.39 -46.02
C GLY A 351 -6.20 1.12 -45.78
N ASP A 352 -5.32 1.82 -46.49
CA ASP A 352 -3.86 1.72 -46.32
C ASP A 352 -3.42 2.18 -44.92
N LEU A 353 -4.06 3.19 -44.34
CA LEU A 353 -3.79 3.63 -42.97
C LEU A 353 -4.10 2.53 -41.95
N ILE A 354 -5.26 1.89 -42.08
CA ILE A 354 -5.69 0.79 -41.21
C ILE A 354 -4.75 -0.40 -41.36
N ALA A 355 -4.44 -0.80 -42.60
CA ALA A 355 -3.55 -1.92 -42.92
C ALA A 355 -2.11 -1.73 -42.40
N ASN A 356 -1.67 -0.48 -42.24
CA ASN A 356 -0.34 -0.12 -41.73
C ASN A 356 -0.36 0.38 -40.27
N ASN A 357 -1.24 -0.17 -39.44
CA ASN A 357 -1.32 0.08 -38.00
C ASN A 357 -1.44 1.58 -37.64
N TRP A 358 -2.28 2.31 -38.39
CA TRP A 358 -2.55 3.73 -38.13
C TRP A 358 -1.30 4.64 -38.20
N SER A 359 -0.26 4.22 -38.94
CA SER A 359 0.98 5.00 -39.10
C SER A 359 0.77 6.25 -39.95
N LEU A 360 0.58 7.41 -39.30
CA LEU A 360 0.45 8.70 -40.00
C LEU A 360 1.69 9.00 -40.88
N LYS A 361 2.89 8.62 -40.41
CA LYS A 361 4.15 8.78 -41.14
C LYS A 361 4.16 8.00 -42.46
N HIS A 362 3.53 6.83 -42.50
CA HIS A 362 3.37 6.05 -43.72
C HIS A 362 2.48 6.77 -44.71
N ILE A 363 1.30 7.24 -44.28
CA ILE A 363 0.38 7.99 -45.15
C ILE A 363 0.98 9.30 -45.66
N HIS A 364 1.72 10.03 -44.83
CA HIS A 364 2.44 11.22 -45.30
C HIS A 364 3.38 10.92 -46.47
N ARG A 365 4.07 9.77 -46.45
CA ARG A 365 4.94 9.36 -47.55
C ARG A 365 4.14 8.95 -48.78
N GLN A 366 3.06 8.20 -48.60
CA GLN A 366 2.19 7.82 -49.72
C GLN A 366 1.67 9.05 -50.44
N ILE A 367 1.17 10.05 -49.70
CA ILE A 367 0.65 11.30 -50.28
C ILE A 367 1.71 12.07 -51.07
N LEU A 368 2.98 12.07 -50.64
CA LEU A 368 4.03 12.92 -51.22
C LEU A 368 4.92 12.23 -52.27
N LEU A 369 4.89 10.89 -52.33
CA LEU A 369 5.72 10.10 -53.25
C LEU A 369 4.91 9.46 -54.39
N SER A 370 3.58 9.57 -54.36
CA SER A 370 2.71 9.09 -55.43
C SER A 370 2.50 10.10 -56.54
#